data_AF-A0A0D0C937-F1
#
_entry.id   AF-A0A0D0C937-F1
#
_cell.length_a   1.000
_cell.length_b   1.000
_cell.length_c   1.000
_cell.angle_alpha   90.00
_cell.angle_beta   90.00
_cell.angle_gamma   90.00
#
_symmetry.space_group_name_H-M   'P 1'
#
loop_
_entity.id
_entity.type
_entity.pdbx_description
1 polymer ?
#
loop_
_entity_poly.entity_id
_entity_poly.type
_entity_poly.pdbx_seq_one_letter_code
_entity_poly.pdbx_strand_id
1 'polypeptide(L)'
;MWMLMTALRIELIWPTGSEDTLWARNLPVPRRMRPTHRERTSERLEKIALQWKSQIVIVAGIFVAYHAMLPHIPNLVNPLHPEPDPSVLEAKMIYKGLIMKESIVDPLLVSGSLFQIILNNSSGFFAGSYKIAAIFKMVAVMLDILQFVPFIVGLPETRGGMDASLVIYAGVIAIQGWQAVTLPRVLPHDDNDDQE
;
A
#
# COMPACT_ATOMS: atom_id res chain seq x y z
N MET A 1 1.38 8.97 -26.34
CA MET A 1 1.45 7.78 -25.47
C MET A 1 2.19 8.20 -24.21
N TRP A 2 1.47 8.44 -23.11
CA TRP A 2 2.04 8.94 -21.86
C TRP A 2 2.42 7.76 -20.97
N MET A 3 3.72 7.60 -20.75
CA MET A 3 4.32 6.52 -19.96
C MET A 3 4.65 7.11 -18.59
N LEU A 4 3.96 6.65 -17.55
CA LEU A 4 4.29 7.02 -16.17
C LEU A 4 5.57 6.27 -15.80
N MET A 5 6.70 6.99 -15.83
CA MET A 5 8.02 6.46 -15.47
C MET A 5 8.15 6.42 -13.95
N THR A 6 7.76 5.32 -13.31
CA THR A 6 7.94 5.11 -11.87
C THR A 6 9.16 4.26 -11.57
N ALA A 7 10.32 4.91 -11.68
CA ALA A 7 11.55 4.64 -10.93
C ALA A 7 12.40 5.92 -11.04
N LEU A 8 11.92 7.03 -10.47
CA LEU A 8 12.67 8.29 -10.49
C LEU A 8 13.70 8.25 -9.36
N ARG A 9 14.92 7.79 -9.64
CA ARG A 9 16.06 8.04 -8.74
C ARG A 9 16.46 9.50 -8.87
N ILE A 10 16.00 10.31 -7.93
CA ILE A 10 16.38 11.71 -7.77
C ILE A 10 17.45 11.75 -6.70
N GLU A 11 18.66 12.19 -7.07
CA GLU A 11 19.65 12.57 -6.07
C GLU A 11 19.63 14.08 -5.88
N LEU A 12 19.64 14.48 -4.61
CA LEU A 12 19.73 15.87 -4.19
C LEU A 12 21.20 16.19 -4.01
N ILE A 13 21.80 16.86 -5.00
CA ILE A 13 23.20 17.25 -4.93
C ILE A 13 23.28 18.60 -4.23
N TRP A 14 24.00 18.65 -3.11
CA TRP A 14 24.38 19.91 -2.48
C TRP A 14 25.62 20.48 -3.19
N PRO A 15 25.56 21.71 -3.72
CA PRO A 15 26.72 22.33 -4.35
C PRO A 15 27.77 22.67 -3.28
N THR A 16 28.87 21.93 -3.26
CA THR A 16 30.07 22.23 -2.45
C THR A 16 31.06 23.02 -3.29
N GLY A 17 30.94 24.36 -3.31
CA GLY A 17 32.03 25.25 -3.77
C GLY A 17 31.62 26.51 -4.53
N SER A 18 31.97 27.66 -3.92
CA SER A 18 32.22 29.04 -4.40
C SER A 18 31.88 29.44 -5.87
N GLU A 19 30.81 30.23 -6.09
CA GLU A 19 30.85 31.68 -6.42
C GLU A 19 29.43 32.24 -6.75
N ASP A 20 29.16 33.43 -6.21
CA ASP A 20 28.23 34.49 -6.65
C ASP A 20 26.70 34.49 -6.46
N THR A 21 26.04 33.50 -5.86
CA THR A 21 24.65 33.72 -5.40
C THR A 21 24.30 33.00 -4.09
N LEU A 22 23.90 33.76 -3.06
CA LEU A 22 23.39 33.25 -1.77
C LEU A 22 22.21 32.26 -1.93
N TRP A 23 21.44 32.38 -3.01
CA TRP A 23 20.31 31.51 -3.34
C TRP A 23 20.73 30.14 -3.88
N ALA A 24 21.86 30.06 -4.60
CA ALA A 24 22.38 28.80 -5.16
C ALA A 24 23.05 27.89 -4.11
N ARG A 25 23.39 28.44 -2.94
CA ARG A 25 24.12 27.74 -1.86
C ARG A 25 23.26 26.78 -1.05
N ASN A 26 21.94 26.98 -1.01
CA ASN A 26 21.06 26.28 -0.06
C ASN A 26 19.94 25.44 -0.71
N LEU A 27 19.80 25.48 -2.03
CA LEU A 27 18.78 24.70 -2.73
C LEU A 27 19.43 23.46 -3.37
N PRO A 28 19.10 22.24 -2.90
CA PRO A 28 19.59 21.04 -3.55
C PRO A 28 19.03 20.96 -4.97
N VAL A 29 19.91 20.74 -5.95
CA VAL A 29 19.48 20.61 -7.35
C VAL A 29 19.08 19.15 -7.56
N PRO A 30 17.82 18.86 -7.95
CA PRO A 30 17.40 17.50 -8.24
C PRO A 30 18.08 17.03 -9.53
N ARG A 31 18.96 16.04 -9.43
CA ARG A 31 19.56 15.40 -10.61
C ARG A 31 18.87 14.07 -10.87
N ARG A 32 18.40 13.90 -12.10
CA ARG A 32 17.86 12.62 -12.58
C ARG A 32 19.02 11.69 -12.94
N MET A 33 19.06 10.51 -12.32
CA MET A 33 20.04 9.48 -12.68
C MET A 33 19.54 8.58 -13.81
N ARG A 34 20.50 7.95 -14.51
CA ARG A 34 20.18 6.91 -15.49
C ARG A 34 19.71 5.65 -14.75
N PRO A 35 18.75 4.90 -15.32
CA PRO A 35 18.27 3.68 -14.69
C PRO A 35 19.37 2.63 -14.57
N THR A 36 19.53 2.07 -13.37
CA THR A 36 20.48 0.98 -13.09
C THR A 36 20.04 -0.33 -13.77
N HIS A 37 20.93 -1.31 -13.89
CA HIS A 37 20.58 -2.64 -14.39
C HIS A 37 19.44 -3.29 -13.58
N ARG A 38 19.39 -3.02 -12.26
CA ARG A 38 18.31 -3.50 -11.38
C ARG A 38 16.97 -2.83 -11.69
N GLU A 39 16.95 -1.51 -11.87
CA GLU A 39 15.72 -0.78 -12.24
C GLU A 39 15.17 -1.26 -13.60
N ARG A 40 16.06 -1.50 -14.58
CA ARG A 40 15.67 -2.07 -15.88
C ARG A 40 15.13 -3.49 -15.74
N THR A 41 15.70 -4.30 -14.84
CA THR A 41 15.23 -5.67 -14.59
C THR A 41 13.87 -5.66 -13.88
N SER A 42 13.67 -4.76 -12.92
CA SER A 42 12.38 -4.53 -12.28
C SER A 42 11.32 -4.04 -13.27
N GLU A 43 11.66 -3.10 -14.15
CA GLU A 43 10.75 -2.60 -15.19
C GLU A 43 10.35 -3.72 -16.17
N ARG A 44 11.30 -4.61 -16.52
CA ARG A 44 11.01 -5.79 -17.35
C ARG A 44 10.08 -6.75 -16.62
N LEU A 45 10.35 -7.06 -15.36
CA LEU A 45 9.51 -7.93 -14.53
C LEU A 45 8.11 -7.36 -14.37
N GLU A 46 7.97 -6.04 -14.15
CA GLU A 46 6.69 -5.38 -14.07
C GLU A 46 5.90 -5.51 -15.38
N LYS A 47 6.54 -5.25 -16.53
CA LYS A 47 5.91 -5.39 -17.85
C LYS A 47 5.50 -6.83 -18.17
N ILE A 48 6.28 -7.82 -17.70
CA ILE A 48 5.98 -9.24 -17.86
C ILE A 48 4.83 -9.66 -16.95
N ALA A 49 4.85 -9.20 -15.69
CA ALA A 49 3.87 -9.57 -14.69
C ALA A 49 2.51 -8.91 -14.92
N LEU A 50 2.50 -7.64 -15.35
CA LEU A 50 1.29 -6.84 -15.43
C LEU A 50 1.36 -5.81 -16.55
N GLN A 51 0.50 -5.98 -17.56
CA GLN A 51 0.34 -4.96 -18.59
C GLN A 51 -0.38 -3.73 -18.01
N TRP A 52 -0.01 -2.53 -18.47
CA TRP A 52 -0.63 -1.27 -18.02
C TRP A 52 -2.16 -1.25 -18.16
N LYS A 53 -2.70 -1.90 -19.20
CA LYS A 53 -4.15 -2.03 -19.38
C LYS A 53 -4.77 -2.83 -18.23
N SER A 54 -4.15 -3.94 -17.83
CA SER A 54 -4.58 -4.75 -16.69
C SER A 54 -4.47 -3.99 -15.38
N GLN A 55 -3.42 -3.18 -15.19
CA GLN A 55 -3.30 -2.29 -14.03
C GLN A 55 -4.47 -1.32 -13.93
N ILE A 56 -4.81 -0.63 -15.02
CA ILE A 56 -5.95 0.30 -15.05
C ILE A 56 -7.27 -0.43 -14.79
N VAL A 57 -7.46 -1.61 -15.40
CA VAL A 57 -8.67 -2.42 -15.20
C VAL A 57 -8.80 -2.87 -13.73
N ILE A 58 -7.71 -3.28 -13.10
CA ILE A 58 -7.70 -3.66 -11.67
C ILE A 58 -8.05 -2.46 -10.80
N VAL A 59 -7.40 -1.32 -10.99
CA VAL A 59 -7.68 -0.10 -10.21
C VAL A 59 -9.13 0.34 -10.40
N ALA A 60 -9.60 0.43 -11.66
CA ALA A 60 -10.96 0.82 -11.96
C ALA A 60 -11.97 -0.17 -11.36
N GLY A 61 -11.71 -1.48 -11.46
CA GLY A 61 -12.55 -2.51 -10.88
C GLY A 61 -12.65 -2.42 -9.36
N ILE A 62 -11.54 -2.16 -8.67
CA ILE A 62 -11.51 -1.97 -7.21
C ILE A 62 -12.26 -0.70 -6.83
N PHE A 63 -12.05 0.41 -7.54
CA PHE A 63 -12.81 1.64 -7.32
C PHE A 63 -14.32 1.42 -7.50
N VAL A 64 -14.73 0.73 -8.56
CA VAL A 64 -16.14 0.39 -8.78
C VAL A 64 -16.66 -0.50 -7.67
N ALA A 65 -15.92 -1.53 -7.24
CA ALA A 65 -16.33 -2.39 -6.14
C ALA A 65 -16.54 -1.59 -4.85
N TYR A 66 -15.59 -0.71 -4.49
CA TYR A 66 -15.65 0.11 -3.28
C TYR A 66 -16.79 1.13 -3.27
N HIS A 67 -17.18 1.69 -4.43
CA HIS A 67 -18.22 2.72 -4.47
C HIS A 67 -19.61 2.17 -4.81
N ALA A 68 -19.68 1.14 -5.66
CA ALA A 68 -20.95 0.63 -6.16
C ALA A 68 -21.43 -0.63 -5.41
N MET A 69 -20.51 -1.45 -4.89
CA MET A 69 -20.87 -2.75 -4.31
C MET A 69 -20.76 -2.76 -2.79
N LEU A 70 -19.59 -2.41 -2.25
CA LEU A 70 -19.31 -2.49 -0.80
C LEU A 70 -20.32 -1.76 0.10
N PRO A 71 -20.83 -0.56 -0.23
CA PRO A 71 -21.81 0.14 0.62
C PRO A 71 -23.15 -0.61 0.75
N HIS A 72 -23.42 -1.56 -0.14
CA HIS A 72 -24.67 -2.32 -0.19
C HIS A 72 -24.52 -3.70 0.46
N ILE A 73 -23.29 -4.08 0.85
CA ILE A 73 -23.03 -5.35 1.53
C ILE A 73 -23.28 -5.15 3.02
N PRO A 74 -24.20 -5.91 3.64
CA PRO A 74 -24.41 -5.81 5.08
C PRO A 74 -23.14 -6.22 5.83
N ASN A 75 -22.92 -5.61 7.00
CA ASN A 75 -21.81 -5.96 7.87
C ASN A 75 -21.83 -7.46 8.21
N LEU A 76 -20.67 -8.11 8.09
CA LEU A 76 -20.47 -9.52 8.46
C LEU A 76 -20.71 -9.73 9.96
N VAL A 77 -20.29 -8.75 10.77
CA VAL A 77 -20.58 -8.70 12.20
C VAL A 77 -21.24 -7.37 12.47
N ASN A 78 -22.48 -7.40 12.97
CA ASN A 78 -23.19 -6.18 13.31
C ASN A 78 -22.50 -5.46 14.50
N PRO A 79 -22.45 -4.13 14.45
CA PRO A 79 -21.95 -3.34 15.58
C PRO A 79 -22.86 -3.55 16.81
N LEU A 80 -22.28 -3.46 18.01
CA LEU A 80 -23.04 -3.59 19.27
C LEU A 80 -23.96 -2.40 19.51
N HIS A 81 -23.59 -1.23 18.99
CA HIS A 81 -24.36 0.02 19.08
C HIS A 81 -24.70 0.51 17.68
N PRO A 82 -25.83 1.22 17.49
CA PRO A 82 -26.14 1.84 16.21
C PRO A 82 -25.01 2.78 15.80
N GLU A 83 -24.70 2.78 14.49
CA GLU A 83 -23.69 3.69 13.95
C GLU A 83 -24.08 5.15 14.26
N PRO A 84 -23.12 5.98 14.67
CA PRO A 84 -23.38 7.37 15.00
C PRO A 84 -23.96 8.11 13.78
N ASP A 85 -24.99 8.91 14.02
CA ASP A 85 -25.74 9.62 12.99
C ASP A 85 -24.79 10.48 12.10
N PRO A 86 -24.97 10.54 10.77
CA PRO A 86 -24.04 11.22 9.86
C PRO A 86 -23.87 12.71 10.21
N SER A 87 -24.94 13.33 10.71
CA SER A 87 -24.97 14.71 11.21
C SER A 87 -23.96 14.95 12.35
N VAL A 88 -23.79 13.95 13.23
CA VAL A 88 -22.84 13.96 14.35
C VAL A 88 -21.41 13.75 13.86
N LEU A 89 -21.22 12.91 12.83
CA LEU A 89 -19.91 12.72 12.18
C LEU A 89 -19.44 13.97 11.45
N GLU A 90 -20.35 14.66 10.78
CA GLU A 90 -20.06 15.90 10.04
C GLU A 90 -19.72 17.04 11.00
N ALA A 91 -20.51 17.19 12.07
CA ALA A 91 -20.24 18.18 13.12
C ALA A 91 -18.88 17.97 13.81
N LYS A 92 -18.40 16.73 13.90
CA LYS A 92 -17.08 16.40 14.48
C LYS A 92 -15.92 16.46 13.47
N MET A 93 -16.17 16.85 12.22
CA MET A 93 -15.21 16.80 11.10
C MET A 93 -14.63 15.41 10.80
N ILE A 94 -15.16 14.35 11.42
CA ILE A 94 -14.72 12.96 11.24
C ILE A 94 -15.22 12.45 9.88
N TYR A 95 -16.38 12.93 9.44
CA TYR A 95 -17.01 12.54 8.17
C TYR A 95 -16.10 12.70 6.95
N LYS A 96 -15.38 13.83 6.84
CA LYS A 96 -14.48 14.08 5.71
C LYS A 96 -13.29 13.12 5.68
N GLY A 97 -12.73 12.81 6.85
CA GLY A 97 -11.63 11.86 6.98
C GLY A 97 -12.09 10.43 6.67
N LEU A 98 -13.28 10.05 7.12
CA LEU A 98 -13.87 8.75 6.86
C LEU A 98 -14.16 8.54 5.37
N ILE A 99 -14.81 9.50 4.72
CA ILE A 99 -15.06 9.45 3.28
C ILE A 99 -13.75 9.41 2.50
N MET A 100 -12.79 10.27 2.82
CA MET A 100 -11.51 10.26 2.09
C MET A 100 -10.79 8.92 2.24
N LYS A 101 -10.83 8.33 3.43
CA LYS A 101 -10.26 7.00 3.68
C LYS A 101 -10.98 5.93 2.83
N GLU A 102 -12.28 5.81 2.98
CA GLU A 102 -13.07 4.73 2.36
C GLU A 102 -13.18 4.88 0.83
N SER A 103 -13.27 6.11 0.33
CA SER A 103 -13.45 6.39 -1.10
C SER A 103 -12.15 6.48 -1.89
N ILE A 104 -11.02 6.81 -1.26
CA ILE A 104 -9.75 7.04 -1.99
C ILE A 104 -8.63 6.18 -1.45
N VAL A 105 -8.38 6.24 -0.14
CA VAL A 105 -7.22 5.59 0.46
C VAL A 105 -7.33 4.07 0.38
N ASP A 106 -8.46 3.50 0.78
CA ASP A 106 -8.63 2.05 0.86
C ASP A 106 -8.58 1.39 -0.54
N PRO A 107 -9.28 1.89 -1.58
CA PRO A 107 -9.16 1.36 -2.94
C PRO A 107 -7.72 1.42 -3.48
N LEU A 108 -7.00 2.53 -3.25
CA LEU A 108 -5.61 2.68 -3.69
C LEU A 108 -4.67 1.74 -2.93
N LEU A 109 -4.86 1.60 -1.63
CA LEU A 109 -4.05 0.74 -0.79
C LEU A 109 -4.24 -0.73 -1.17
N VAL A 110 -5.48 -1.16 -1.40
CA VAL A 110 -5.79 -2.52 -1.88
C VAL A 110 -5.21 -2.75 -3.27
N SER A 111 -5.35 -1.79 -4.19
CA SER A 111 -4.79 -1.88 -5.54
C SER A 111 -3.27 -2.02 -5.52
N GLY A 112 -2.57 -1.15 -4.77
CA GLY A 112 -1.12 -1.20 -4.64
C GLY A 112 -0.63 -2.49 -3.99
N SER A 113 -1.37 -2.98 -3.00
CA SER A 113 -1.05 -4.24 -2.33
C SER A 113 -1.24 -5.45 -3.24
N LEU A 114 -2.28 -5.46 -4.07
CA LEU A 114 -2.50 -6.49 -5.09
C LEU A 114 -1.39 -6.49 -6.15
N PHE A 115 -0.95 -5.32 -6.62
CA PHE A 115 0.20 -5.23 -7.52
C PHE A 115 1.47 -5.80 -6.90
N GLN A 116 1.73 -5.49 -5.62
CA GLN A 116 2.86 -6.06 -4.91
C GLN A 116 2.76 -7.58 -4.78
N ILE A 117 1.57 -8.12 -4.49
CA ILE A 117 1.32 -9.57 -4.43
C ILE A 117 1.61 -10.23 -5.77
N ILE A 118 1.10 -9.67 -6.87
CA ILE A 118 1.30 -10.21 -8.22
C ILE A 118 2.78 -10.17 -8.59
N LEU A 119 3.47 -9.06 -8.30
CA LEU A 119 4.89 -8.90 -8.58
C LEU A 119 5.75 -9.88 -7.77
N ASN A 120 5.46 -10.07 -6.48
CA ASN A 120 6.16 -11.04 -5.65
C ASN A 120 5.97 -12.47 -6.19
N ASN A 121 4.75 -12.80 -6.63
CA ASN A 121 4.44 -14.10 -7.17
C ASN A 121 5.13 -14.36 -8.53
N SER A 122 5.18 -13.35 -9.41
CA SER A 122 5.81 -13.48 -10.73
C SER A 122 7.34 -13.49 -10.66
N SER A 123 7.91 -12.72 -9.73
CA SER A 123 9.35 -12.60 -9.54
C SER A 123 9.96 -13.75 -8.73
N GLY A 124 9.14 -14.45 -7.94
CA GLY A 124 9.59 -15.54 -7.08
C GLY A 124 10.36 -15.07 -5.84
N PHE A 125 10.33 -13.78 -5.52
CA PHE A 125 10.97 -13.20 -4.34
C PHE A 125 10.08 -12.17 -3.66
N PHE A 126 10.28 -11.97 -2.36
CA PHE A 126 9.57 -10.94 -1.61
C PHE A 126 10.26 -9.59 -1.77
N ALA A 127 9.62 -8.66 -2.47
CA ALA A 127 10.09 -7.29 -2.70
C ALA A 127 9.11 -6.24 -2.12
N GLY A 128 9.50 -4.96 -2.22
CA GLY A 128 8.64 -3.81 -1.91
C GLY A 128 8.46 -3.46 -0.43
N SER A 129 8.84 -4.36 0.49
CA SER A 129 8.90 -4.05 1.93
C SER A 129 9.83 -5.00 2.69
N TYR A 130 10.13 -4.68 3.95
CA TYR A 130 10.81 -5.62 4.83
C TYR A 130 9.88 -6.77 5.21
N LYS A 131 10.36 -8.02 5.12
CA LYS A 131 9.60 -9.22 5.52
C LYS A 131 9.02 -9.09 6.94
N ILE A 132 9.81 -8.60 7.88
CA ILE A 132 9.38 -8.41 9.28
C ILE A 132 8.22 -7.42 9.39
N ALA A 133 8.20 -6.38 8.55
CA ALA A 133 7.11 -5.41 8.53
C ALA A 133 5.80 -6.05 8.03
N ALA A 134 5.86 -6.92 7.01
CA ALA A 134 4.69 -7.66 6.54
C ALA A 134 4.16 -8.64 7.60
N ILE A 135 5.06 -9.30 8.35
CA ILE A 135 4.69 -10.16 9.47
C ILE A 135 4.02 -9.35 10.59
N PHE A 136 4.57 -8.19 10.96
CA PHE A 136 3.95 -7.31 11.96
C PHE A 136 2.57 -6.81 11.53
N LYS A 137 2.39 -6.46 10.25
CA LYS A 137 1.06 -6.11 9.72
C LYS A 137 0.09 -7.28 9.82
N MET A 138 0.53 -8.50 9.49
CA MET A 138 -0.29 -9.70 9.61
C MET A 138 -0.70 -9.97 11.07
N VAL A 139 0.22 -9.82 12.02
CA VAL A 139 -0.07 -9.95 13.45
C VAL A 139 -1.05 -8.87 13.92
N ALA A 140 -0.86 -7.61 13.50
CA ALA A 140 -1.76 -6.51 13.84
C ALA A 140 -3.19 -6.78 13.35
N VAL A 141 -3.35 -7.20 12.09
CA VAL A 141 -4.65 -7.59 11.53
C VAL A 141 -5.26 -8.78 12.27
N MET A 142 -4.46 -9.77 12.67
CA MET A 142 -4.97 -10.87 13.49
C MET A 142 -5.52 -10.35 14.82
N LEU A 143 -4.81 -9.47 15.52
CA LEU A 143 -5.29 -8.86 16.76
C LEU A 143 -6.59 -8.06 16.53
N ASP A 144 -6.69 -7.33 15.43
CA ASP A 144 -7.92 -6.61 15.05
C ASP A 144 -9.09 -7.57 14.79
N ILE A 145 -8.86 -8.77 14.27
CA ILE A 145 -9.92 -9.78 14.11
C ILE A 145 -10.27 -10.43 15.45
N LEU A 146 -9.27 -10.67 16.31
CA LEU A 146 -9.46 -11.29 17.63
C LEU A 146 -10.41 -10.46 18.52
N GLN A 147 -10.53 -9.14 18.31
CA GLN A 147 -11.47 -8.28 19.03
C GLN A 147 -12.94 -8.71 18.87
N PHE A 148 -13.27 -9.46 17.81
CA PHE A 148 -14.61 -9.97 17.57
C PHE A 148 -14.89 -11.31 18.25
N VAL A 149 -13.88 -11.96 18.84
CA VAL A 149 -13.98 -13.27 19.49
C VAL A 149 -14.23 -13.09 21.00
N PRO A 150 -15.45 -13.36 21.51
CA PRO A 150 -15.79 -13.09 22.91
C PRO A 150 -14.96 -13.92 23.91
N PHE A 151 -14.47 -15.09 23.50
CA PHE A 151 -13.59 -15.92 24.33
C PHE A 151 -12.26 -15.26 24.66
N ILE A 152 -11.78 -14.35 23.80
CA ILE A 152 -10.46 -13.71 23.93
C ILE A 152 -10.56 -12.36 24.62
N VAL A 153 -11.52 -11.52 24.20
CA VAL A 153 -11.65 -10.14 24.68
C VAL A 153 -12.72 -9.98 25.75
N GLY A 154 -13.47 -11.05 26.05
CA GLY A 154 -14.60 -11.01 26.97
C GLY A 154 -15.85 -10.40 26.31
N LEU A 155 -16.67 -9.73 27.12
CA LEU A 155 -17.86 -9.01 26.68
C LEU A 155 -17.53 -7.51 26.57
N PRO A 156 -17.08 -7.02 25.39
CA PRO A 156 -16.77 -5.62 25.24
C PRO A 156 -18.04 -4.75 25.33
N GLU A 157 -17.96 -3.63 26.05
CA GLU A 157 -19.07 -2.66 26.16
C GLU A 157 -19.32 -1.93 24.84
N THR A 158 -18.31 -1.81 23.99
CA THR A 158 -18.40 -1.21 22.65
C THR A 158 -17.64 -2.06 21.64
N ARG A 159 -18.23 -2.26 20.46
CA ARG A 159 -17.61 -2.97 19.33
C ARG A 159 -18.19 -2.44 18.03
N GLY A 160 -17.32 -2.01 17.12
CA GLY A 160 -17.70 -1.66 15.77
C GLY A 160 -18.22 -2.87 14.98
N GLY A 161 -18.75 -2.60 13.79
CA GLY A 161 -19.09 -3.67 12.85
C GLY A 161 -17.84 -4.23 12.18
N MET A 162 -17.93 -5.46 11.67
CA MET A 162 -16.98 -5.98 10.70
C MET A 162 -17.61 -5.85 9.33
N ASP A 163 -17.11 -4.92 8.53
CA ASP A 163 -17.59 -4.67 7.18
C ASP A 163 -16.77 -5.47 6.15
N ALA A 164 -17.23 -5.47 4.89
CA ALA A 164 -16.53 -6.16 3.82
C ALA A 164 -15.14 -5.54 3.52
N SER A 165 -14.96 -4.24 3.80
CA SER A 165 -13.68 -3.56 3.55
C SER A 165 -12.58 -4.09 4.46
N LEU A 166 -12.88 -4.32 5.75
CA LEU A 166 -11.95 -4.92 6.70
C LEU A 166 -11.55 -6.33 6.29
N VAL A 167 -12.49 -7.13 5.77
CA VAL A 167 -12.22 -8.49 5.28
C VAL A 167 -11.27 -8.47 4.09
N ILE A 168 -11.50 -7.57 3.12
CA ILE A 168 -10.62 -7.42 1.95
C ILE A 168 -9.23 -7.00 2.39
N TYR A 169 -9.14 -6.00 3.25
CA TYR A 169 -7.87 -5.53 3.80
C TYR A 169 -7.12 -6.65 4.53
N ALA A 170 -7.81 -7.38 5.40
CA ALA A 170 -7.23 -8.48 6.15
C ALA A 170 -6.72 -9.60 5.23
N GLY A 171 -7.49 -9.97 4.20
CA GLY A 171 -7.10 -10.98 3.22
C GLY A 171 -5.84 -10.58 2.46
N VAL A 172 -5.76 -9.33 2.00
CA VAL A 172 -4.58 -8.80 1.31
C VAL A 172 -3.34 -8.85 2.21
N ILE A 173 -3.45 -8.39 3.45
CA ILE A 173 -2.34 -8.42 4.42
C ILE A 173 -1.93 -9.86 4.75
N ALA A 174 -2.88 -10.78 4.90
CA ALA A 174 -2.59 -12.19 5.15
C ALA A 174 -1.80 -12.81 3.99
N ILE A 175 -2.15 -12.52 2.73
CA ILE A 175 -1.41 -12.99 1.55
C ILE A 175 0.01 -12.40 1.54
N GLN A 176 0.18 -11.11 1.86
CA GLN A 176 1.50 -10.49 1.93
C GLN A 176 2.36 -11.10 3.05
N GLY A 177 1.77 -11.39 4.21
CA GLY A 177 2.44 -12.08 5.31
C GLY A 177 2.86 -13.50 4.91
N TRP A 178 1.97 -14.24 4.25
CA TRP A 178 2.28 -15.56 3.68
C TRP A 178 3.45 -15.50 2.69
N GLN A 179 3.42 -14.55 1.75
CA GLN A 179 4.53 -14.34 0.80
C GLN A 179 5.83 -13.97 1.51
N ALA A 180 5.79 -13.18 2.57
CA ALA A 180 6.99 -12.79 3.34
C ALA A 180 7.65 -14.01 4.02
N VAL A 181 6.85 -14.96 4.48
CA VAL A 181 7.33 -16.21 5.10
C VAL A 181 7.85 -17.19 4.04
N THR A 182 7.14 -17.33 2.91
CA THR A 182 7.41 -18.39 1.93
C THR A 182 8.41 -18.02 0.85
N LEU A 183 8.40 -16.79 0.35
CA LEU A 183 9.30 -16.39 -0.75
C LEU A 183 10.67 -16.00 -0.20
N PRO A 184 11.78 -16.26 -0.91
CA PRO A 184 13.10 -15.78 -0.53
C PRO A 184 13.14 -14.24 -0.48
N ARG A 185 14.01 -13.70 0.39
CA ARG A 185 14.26 -12.25 0.44
C ARG A 185 15.11 -11.86 -0.77
N VAL A 186 14.80 -10.74 -1.41
CA VAL A 186 15.75 -10.11 -2.34
C VAL A 186 17.02 -9.76 -1.56
N LEU A 187 18.11 -10.45 -1.86
CA LEU A 187 19.42 -10.12 -1.30
C LEU A 187 19.85 -8.76 -1.85
N PRO A 188 20.25 -7.80 -0.99
CA PRO A 188 21.11 -6.73 -1.43
C PRO A 188 22.46 -7.37 -1.77
N HIS A 189 22.68 -7.73 -3.03
CA HIS A 189 24.04 -7.96 -3.52
C HIS A 189 24.72 -6.60 -3.73
N ASP A 190 26.00 -6.59 -3.35
CA ASP A 190 26.91 -5.45 -3.14
C ASP A 190 26.86 -4.39 -4.23
N ASP A 191 27.03 -3.14 -3.81
CA ASP A 191 27.23 -1.93 -4.62
C ASP A 191 28.54 -1.94 -5.47
N ASN A 192 29.08 -3.11 -5.81
CA ASN A 192 30.37 -3.24 -6.51
C ASN A 192 30.25 -3.47 -8.03
N ASP A 193 29.06 -3.72 -8.58
CA ASP A 193 28.89 -4.01 -10.02
C ASP A 193 28.72 -2.76 -10.90
N ASP A 194 28.76 -1.55 -10.32
CA ASP A 194 28.67 -0.28 -11.06
C ASP A 194 30.06 0.36 -11.33
N GLN A 195 31.15 -0.41 -11.17
CA GLN A 195 32.52 -0.03 -11.55
C GLN A 195 33.09 -0.90 -12.68
N GLU A 196 32.38 -0.99 -13.82
CA GLU A 196 32.99 -1.36 -15.11
C GLU A 196 32.48 -0.47 -16.25
#